data_AF-A0A7I7RX41-F1
#
_entry.id   AF-A0A7I7RX41-F1
#
_cell.length_a   1.000
_cell.length_b   1.000
_cell.length_c   1.000
_cell.angle_alpha   90.00
_cell.angle_beta   90.00
_cell.angle_gamma   90.00
#
_symmetry.space_group_name_H-M   'P 1'
#
loop_
_entity.id
_entity.type
_entity.pdbx_description
1 polymer ?
#
loop_
_entity_poly.entity_id
_entity_poly.type
_entity_poly.pdbx_seq_one_letter_code
_entity_poly.pdbx_strand_id
1 'polypeptide(L)'
;MVSLIVHFVLGLAVIAWIVRANPLVFAKPAGGPAFSAMEIVLYVVGVASIALGYYFNHQFVAQYAVEGGNPIWGPGSWQQFIVLGYANPAAASASQDYTIINVILLPLFTIWDGHRRGIRRPWLFFVSSLFTSCAFAYAFYFAVVERQHRHQQAEQGLSSIPA
;
A
#
# COMPACT_ATOMS: atom_id res chain seq x y z
N MET A 1 -17.41 -3.10 13.30
CA MET A 1 -17.82 -3.03 11.88
C MET A 1 -17.63 -1.66 11.26
N VAL A 2 -18.13 -0.56 11.87
CA VAL A 2 -17.96 0.81 11.33
C VAL A 2 -16.50 1.17 11.04
N SER A 3 -15.57 0.88 11.96
CA SER A 3 -14.13 1.14 11.76
C SER A 3 -13.58 0.48 10.48
N LEU A 4 -13.94 -0.78 10.20
CA LEU A 4 -13.47 -1.50 9.01
C LEU A 4 -14.01 -0.88 7.71
N ILE A 5 -15.26 -0.42 7.72
CA ILE A 5 -15.86 0.28 6.59
C ILE A 5 -15.15 1.62 6.35
N VAL A 6 -14.87 2.37 7.42
CA VAL A 6 -14.12 3.64 7.33
C VAL A 6 -12.74 3.42 6.74
N HIS A 7 -11.99 2.41 7.21
CA HIS A 7 -10.67 2.07 6.65
C HIS A 7 -10.77 1.68 5.17
N PHE A 8 -11.77 0.87 4.80
CA PHE A 8 -11.99 0.48 3.41
C PHE A 8 -12.23 1.71 2.51
N VAL A 9 -13.12 2.63 2.92
CA VAL A 9 -13.42 3.85 2.17
C VAL A 9 -12.19 4.76 2.06
N LEU A 10 -11.45 4.95 3.16
CA LEU A 10 -10.23 5.76 3.17
C LEU A 10 -9.15 5.13 2.29
N GLY A 11 -9.01 3.81 2.29
CA GLY A 11 -8.11 3.09 1.40
C GLY A 11 -8.42 3.36 -0.08
N LEU A 12 -9.69 3.23 -0.48
CA LEU A 12 -10.12 3.55 -1.84
C LEU A 12 -9.89 5.02 -2.19
N ALA A 13 -10.17 5.94 -1.26
CA ALA A 13 -9.96 7.37 -1.46
C ALA A 13 -8.48 7.71 -1.70
N VAL A 14 -7.57 7.12 -0.92
CA VAL A 14 -6.12 7.32 -1.08
C VAL A 14 -5.62 6.74 -2.39
N ILE A 15 -6.05 5.53 -2.77
CA ILE A 15 -5.70 4.94 -4.07
C ILE A 15 -6.19 5.84 -5.22
N ALA A 16 -7.44 6.30 -5.15
CA ALA A 16 -7.99 7.20 -6.16
C ALA A 16 -7.22 8.53 -6.22
N TRP A 17 -6.73 9.04 -5.09
CA TRP A 17 -5.90 10.24 -5.05
C TRP A 17 -4.53 9.99 -5.70
N ILE A 18 -3.88 8.86 -5.43
CA ILE A 18 -2.61 8.48 -6.06
C ILE A 18 -2.78 8.44 -7.58
N VAL A 19 -3.83 7.77 -8.07
CA VAL A 19 -4.11 7.65 -9.51
C VAL A 19 -4.36 9.02 -10.14
N ARG A 20 -5.23 9.84 -9.54
CA ARG A 20 -5.54 11.19 -10.05
C ARG A 20 -4.36 12.14 -10.01
N ALA A 21 -3.46 12.00 -9.05
CA ALA A 21 -2.25 12.82 -8.97
C ALA A 21 -1.23 12.46 -10.05
N ASN A 22 -1.27 11.23 -10.59
CA ASN A 22 -0.24 10.68 -11.47
C ASN A 22 -0.79 10.21 -12.83
N PRO A 23 -1.57 11.02 -13.57
CA PRO A 23 -2.26 10.57 -14.78
C PRO A 23 -1.30 10.06 -15.87
N LEU A 24 -0.10 10.63 -15.98
CA LEU A 24 0.93 10.18 -16.93
C LEU A 24 1.48 8.80 -16.58
N VAL A 25 1.71 8.54 -15.29
CA VAL A 25 2.21 7.23 -14.85
C VAL A 25 1.17 6.16 -15.16
N PHE A 26 -0.10 6.43 -14.87
CA PHE A 26 -1.20 5.49 -15.10
C PHE A 26 -1.71 5.43 -16.54
N ALA A 27 -1.17 6.26 -17.45
CA ALA A 27 -1.43 6.12 -18.87
C ALA A 27 -0.81 4.82 -19.41
N LYS A 28 -1.35 4.33 -20.53
CA LYS A 28 -0.78 3.17 -21.23
C LYS A 28 0.62 3.53 -21.76
N PRO A 29 1.69 2.76 -21.43
CA PRO A 29 3.00 2.97 -22.04
C PRO A 29 2.97 2.80 -23.55
N ALA A 30 3.73 3.63 -24.28
CA ALA A 30 3.80 3.56 -25.74
C ALA A 30 4.44 2.24 -26.22
N GLY A 31 4.00 1.73 -27.37
CA GLY A 31 4.64 0.59 -28.03
C GLY A 31 4.47 -0.78 -27.36
N GLY A 32 3.61 -0.93 -26.34
CA GLY A 32 3.48 -2.19 -25.61
C GLY A 32 2.09 -2.48 -24.99
N PRO A 33 1.97 -3.58 -24.22
CA PRO A 33 0.74 -3.93 -23.51
C PRO A 33 0.45 -2.94 -22.38
N ALA A 34 -0.82 -2.85 -21.96
CA ALA A 34 -1.24 -1.95 -20.90
C ALA A 34 -0.56 -2.24 -19.54
N PHE A 35 -0.32 -3.53 -19.25
CA PHE A 35 0.35 -4.00 -18.04
C PHE A 35 1.46 -4.99 -18.42
N SER A 36 2.58 -4.97 -17.67
CA SER A 36 3.58 -6.03 -17.70
C SER A 36 3.14 -7.22 -16.85
N ALA A 37 3.75 -8.39 -17.07
CA ALA A 37 3.50 -9.55 -16.21
C ALA A 37 3.84 -9.26 -14.74
N MET A 38 4.90 -8.48 -14.49
CA MET A 38 5.30 -8.09 -13.13
C MET A 38 4.28 -7.15 -12.48
N GLU A 39 3.75 -6.17 -13.22
CA GLU A 39 2.65 -5.32 -12.72
C GLU A 39 1.44 -6.16 -12.28
N ILE A 40 1.05 -7.14 -13.10
CA ILE A 40 -0.07 -8.05 -12.78
C ILE A 40 0.22 -8.82 -11.50
N VAL A 41 1.41 -9.42 -11.37
CA VAL A 41 1.81 -10.16 -10.16
C VAL A 41 1.73 -9.26 -8.92
N LEU A 42 2.27 -8.04 -9.00
CA LEU A 42 2.25 -7.08 -7.90
C LEU A 42 0.82 -6.68 -7.51
N TYR A 43 -0.05 -6.40 -8.47
CA TYR A 43 -1.46 -6.10 -8.18
C TYR A 43 -2.18 -7.29 -7.55
N VAL A 44 -1.96 -8.51 -8.06
CA VAL A 44 -2.58 -9.74 -7.51
C VAL A 44 -2.12 -9.97 -6.07
N VAL A 45 -0.83 -9.91 -5.80
CA VAL A 45 -0.28 -10.04 -4.43
C VAL A 45 -0.82 -8.94 -3.52
N GLY A 46 -0.88 -7.70 -4.00
CA GLY A 46 -1.44 -6.57 -3.27
C GLY A 46 -2.91 -6.81 -2.88
N VAL A 47 -3.76 -7.16 -3.85
CA VAL A 47 -5.19 -7.41 -3.61
C VAL A 47 -5.40 -8.60 -2.67
N ALA A 48 -4.64 -9.69 -2.85
CA ALA A 48 -4.70 -10.85 -1.96
C ALA A 48 -4.33 -10.46 -0.52
N SER A 49 -3.33 -9.60 -0.34
CA SER A 49 -2.93 -9.11 0.99
C SER A 49 -4.02 -8.28 1.67
N ILE A 50 -4.79 -7.47 0.91
CA ILE A 50 -5.95 -6.74 1.46
C ILE A 50 -7.02 -7.73 1.92
N ALA A 51 -7.34 -8.74 1.10
CA ALA A 51 -8.36 -9.73 1.44
C ALA A 51 -8.01 -10.51 2.72
N LEU A 52 -6.77 -10.98 2.83
CA LEU A 52 -6.27 -11.67 4.02
C LEU A 52 -6.26 -10.76 5.24
N GLY A 53 -5.72 -9.54 5.11
CA GLY A 53 -5.69 -8.57 6.19
C GLY A 53 -7.10 -8.20 6.69
N TYR A 54 -8.04 -8.00 5.77
CA TYR A 54 -9.43 -7.72 6.10
C TYR A 54 -10.09 -8.87 6.86
N TYR A 55 -9.87 -10.11 6.42
CA TYR A 55 -10.36 -11.30 7.13
C TYR A 55 -9.87 -11.34 8.58
N PHE A 56 -8.55 -11.21 8.81
CA PHE A 56 -7.99 -11.25 10.16
C PHE A 56 -8.42 -10.06 11.02
N ASN A 57 -8.54 -8.86 10.44
CA ASN A 57 -9.06 -7.69 11.15
C ASN A 57 -10.53 -7.87 11.54
N HIS A 58 -11.33 -8.54 10.71
CA HIS A 58 -12.70 -8.88 11.06
C HIS A 58 -12.74 -9.88 12.23
N GLN A 59 -11.90 -10.91 12.23
CA GLN A 59 -11.79 -11.85 13.36
C GLN A 59 -11.38 -11.13 14.64
N PHE A 60 -10.39 -10.24 14.58
CA PHE A 60 -9.97 -9.42 15.71
C PHE A 60 -11.13 -8.58 16.28
N VAL A 61 -11.85 -7.83 15.43
CA VAL A 61 -12.98 -7.02 15.88
C VAL A 61 -14.10 -7.90 16.45
N ALA A 62 -14.39 -9.04 15.83
CA ALA A 62 -15.41 -9.97 16.31
C ALA A 62 -15.07 -10.58 17.67
N GLN A 63 -13.79 -10.81 17.95
CA GLN A 63 -13.32 -11.41 19.21
C GLN A 63 -13.20 -10.41 20.35
N TYR A 64 -12.74 -9.18 20.06
CA TYR A 64 -12.29 -8.26 21.10
C TYR A 64 -13.14 -6.98 21.25
N ALA A 65 -13.97 -6.62 20.27
CA ALA A 65 -14.76 -5.40 20.36
C ALA A 65 -15.90 -5.54 21.36
N VAL A 66 -16.12 -4.48 22.13
CA VAL A 66 -17.21 -4.37 23.11
C VAL A 66 -18.16 -3.24 22.74
N GLU A 67 -19.40 -3.34 23.21
CA GLU A 67 -20.40 -2.27 23.03
C GLU A 67 -19.92 -0.97 23.68
N GLY A 68 -20.08 0.16 22.99
CA GLY A 68 -19.55 1.46 23.43
C GLY A 68 -18.03 1.59 23.40
N GLY A 69 -17.30 0.60 22.88
CA GLY A 69 -15.84 0.61 22.77
C GLY A 69 -15.30 1.67 21.81
N ASN A 70 -14.02 2.02 21.98
CA ASN A 70 -13.33 3.02 21.16
C ASN A 70 -12.34 2.34 20.19
N PRO A 71 -12.28 2.73 18.91
CA PRO A 71 -11.38 2.11 17.94
C PRO A 71 -9.88 2.40 18.19
N ILE A 72 -9.54 3.38 19.03
CA ILE A 72 -8.16 3.81 19.30
C ILE A 72 -7.61 3.10 20.55
N TRP A 73 -8.33 3.13 21.68
CA TRP A 73 -7.89 2.55 22.97
C TRP A 73 -8.93 1.60 23.58
N GLY A 74 -8.47 0.65 24.41
CA GLY A 74 -9.31 -0.34 25.09
C GLY A 74 -9.57 -1.62 24.28
N PRO A 75 -10.60 -2.41 24.64
CA PRO A 75 -10.90 -3.68 23.97
C PRO A 75 -11.33 -3.50 22.51
N GLY A 76 -10.79 -4.34 21.62
CA GLY A 76 -11.04 -4.32 20.17
C GLY A 76 -10.46 -3.10 19.46
N SER A 77 -9.55 -2.37 20.11
CA SER A 77 -8.97 -1.14 19.59
C SER A 77 -7.62 -1.37 18.92
N TRP A 78 -7.13 -0.35 18.21
CA TRP A 78 -5.78 -0.32 17.63
C TRP A 78 -4.69 -0.56 18.70
N GLN A 79 -4.79 0.07 19.87
CA GLN A 79 -3.86 -0.17 20.97
C GLN A 79 -3.79 -1.66 21.36
N GLN A 80 -4.94 -2.33 21.52
CA GLN A 80 -4.95 -3.75 21.85
C GLN A 80 -4.38 -4.60 20.72
N PHE A 81 -4.66 -4.27 19.45
CA PHE A 81 -4.08 -4.95 18.30
C PHE A 81 -2.55 -4.93 18.33
N ILE A 82 -1.95 -3.77 18.63
CA ILE A 82 -0.50 -3.63 18.78
C ILE A 82 0.00 -4.46 19.97
N VAL A 83 -0.65 -4.38 21.14
CA VAL A 83 -0.25 -5.17 22.32
C VAL A 83 -0.25 -6.67 22.02
N LEU A 84 -1.25 -7.19 21.31
CA LEU A 84 -1.31 -8.59 20.89
C LEU A 84 -0.17 -8.96 19.93
N GLY A 85 0.23 -8.04 19.05
CA GLY A 85 1.40 -8.21 18.18
C GLY A 85 2.73 -8.37 18.94
N TYR A 86 2.79 -7.94 20.19
CA TYR A 86 3.98 -8.05 21.05
C TYR A 86 3.79 -9.01 22.24
N ALA A 87 2.76 -9.85 22.22
CA ALA A 87 2.39 -10.70 23.35
C ALA A 87 3.42 -11.79 23.71
N ASN A 88 4.30 -12.17 22.78
CA ASN A 88 5.36 -13.16 22.99
C ASN A 88 6.54 -12.92 22.03
N PRO A 89 7.72 -13.55 22.25
CA PRO A 89 8.91 -13.29 21.43
C PRO A 89 8.72 -13.56 19.92
N ALA A 90 7.97 -14.58 19.53
CA ALA A 90 7.76 -14.90 18.12
C ALA A 90 6.88 -13.85 17.44
N ALA A 91 5.77 -13.46 18.07
CA ALA A 91 4.92 -12.38 17.58
C ALA A 91 5.66 -11.04 17.56
N ALA A 92 6.42 -10.74 18.62
CA ALA A 92 7.21 -9.52 18.73
C ALA A 92 8.28 -9.41 17.63
N SER A 93 8.93 -10.53 17.27
CA SER A 93 9.88 -10.58 16.16
C SER A 93 9.23 -10.15 14.84
N ALA A 94 8.06 -10.71 14.51
CA ALA A 94 7.35 -10.34 13.28
C ALA A 94 6.81 -8.90 13.31
N SER A 95 6.30 -8.47 14.46
CA SER A 95 5.74 -7.11 14.65
C SER A 95 6.81 -6.02 14.60
N GLN A 96 8.03 -6.31 15.08
CA GLN A 96 9.15 -5.39 14.98
C GLN A 96 9.57 -5.17 13.52
N ASP A 97 9.68 -6.23 12.71
CA ASP A 97 9.92 -6.10 11.27
C ASP A 97 8.82 -5.28 10.60
N TYR A 98 7.55 -5.60 10.87
CA TYR A 98 6.41 -4.84 10.34
C TYR A 98 6.50 -3.35 10.70
N THR A 99 6.84 -3.03 11.95
CA THR A 99 6.96 -1.65 12.42
C THR A 99 8.06 -0.91 11.68
N ILE A 100 9.25 -1.50 11.58
CA ILE A 100 10.37 -0.88 10.87
C ILE A 100 10.06 -0.71 9.39
N ILE A 101 9.58 -1.76 8.74
CA ILE A 101 9.29 -1.74 7.30
C ILE A 101 8.18 -0.74 6.99
N ASN A 102 7.06 -0.76 7.72
CA ASN A 102 5.90 0.06 7.38
C ASN A 102 6.00 1.52 7.87
N VAL A 103 6.52 1.76 9.08
CA VAL A 103 6.49 3.09 9.72
C VAL A 103 7.77 3.88 9.46
N ILE A 104 8.90 3.19 9.21
CA ILE A 104 10.19 3.84 8.99
C ILE A 104 10.60 3.73 7.52
N LEU A 105 10.76 2.52 6.99
CA LEU A 105 11.34 2.33 5.66
C LEU A 105 10.38 2.71 4.54
N LEU A 106 9.10 2.34 4.61
CA LEU A 106 8.13 2.66 3.56
C LEU A 106 7.99 4.17 3.31
N PRO A 107 7.79 5.06 4.31
CA PRO A 107 7.73 6.49 4.02
C PRO A 107 9.06 7.02 3.49
N LEU A 108 10.20 6.59 4.04
CA LEU A 108 11.51 7.01 3.52
C LEU A 108 11.69 6.61 2.06
N PHE A 109 11.45 5.35 1.73
CA PHE A 109 11.61 4.82 0.39
C PHE A 109 10.64 5.47 -0.58
N THR A 110 9.34 5.47 -0.28
CA THR A 110 8.32 6.06 -1.16
C THR A 110 8.59 7.53 -1.40
N ILE A 111 8.89 8.33 -0.36
CA ILE A 111 9.16 9.76 -0.50
C ILE A 111 10.45 9.99 -1.29
N TRP A 112 11.58 9.41 -0.86
CA TRP A 112 12.88 9.66 -1.46
C TRP A 112 13.01 9.11 -2.88
N ASP A 113 12.68 7.84 -3.08
CA ASP A 113 12.75 7.19 -4.40
C ASP A 113 11.63 7.71 -5.33
N GLY A 114 10.43 7.94 -4.80
CA GLY A 114 9.30 8.40 -5.59
C GLY A 114 9.52 9.80 -6.15
N HIS A 115 10.10 10.71 -5.37
CA HIS A 115 10.49 12.02 -5.87
C HIS A 115 11.58 11.93 -6.95
N ARG A 116 12.58 11.05 -6.79
CA ARG A 116 13.62 10.83 -7.81
C ARG A 116 13.07 10.31 -9.13
N ARG A 117 11.96 9.56 -9.10
CA ARG A 117 11.30 9.02 -10.29
C ARG A 117 10.26 9.95 -10.91
N GLY A 118 10.04 11.13 -10.34
CA GLY A 118 9.03 12.08 -10.81
C GLY A 118 7.59 11.71 -10.46
N ILE A 119 7.38 10.81 -9.49
CA ILE A 119 6.05 10.46 -8.98
C ILE A 119 5.52 11.61 -8.14
N ARG A 120 4.29 12.06 -8.40
CA ARG A 120 3.63 13.13 -7.66
C ARG A 120 3.00 12.58 -6.38
N ARG A 121 3.22 13.31 -5.27
CA ARG A 121 2.73 12.98 -3.92
C ARG A 121 3.06 11.54 -3.47
N PRO A 122 4.32 11.11 -3.52
CA PRO A 122 4.67 9.72 -3.26
C PRO A 122 4.49 9.31 -1.78
N TRP A 123 4.40 10.26 -0.84
CA TRP A 123 4.02 9.99 0.55
C TRP A 123 2.63 9.33 0.69
N LEU A 124 1.76 9.45 -0.32
CA LEU A 124 0.44 8.80 -0.31
C LEU A 124 0.54 7.27 -0.32
N PHE A 125 1.65 6.68 -0.80
CA PHE A 125 1.85 5.23 -0.72
C PHE A 125 2.02 4.78 0.72
N PHE A 126 2.77 5.52 1.55
CA PHE A 126 2.79 5.28 2.99
C PHE A 126 1.39 5.46 3.61
N VAL A 127 0.67 6.53 3.27
CA VAL A 127 -0.69 6.73 3.81
C VAL A 127 -1.64 5.60 3.40
N SER A 128 -1.46 5.02 2.21
CA SER A 128 -2.26 3.86 1.79
C SER A 128 -2.05 2.66 2.70
N SER A 129 -0.86 2.47 3.28
CA SER A 129 -0.57 1.34 4.17
C SER A 129 -1.32 1.43 5.50
N LEU A 130 -1.74 2.63 5.91
CA LEU A 130 -2.52 2.85 7.13
C LEU A 130 -3.96 2.35 7.00
N PHE A 131 -4.51 2.29 5.78
CA PHE A 131 -5.91 1.96 5.53
C PHE A 131 -6.11 0.64 4.80
N THR A 132 -5.04 0.09 4.20
CA THR A 132 -5.07 -1.16 3.45
C THR A 132 -4.27 -2.24 4.20
N SER A 133 -3.13 -2.64 3.66
CA SER A 133 -2.12 -3.46 4.31
C SER A 133 -0.73 -2.91 3.96
N CYS A 134 0.26 -3.16 4.81
CA CYS A 134 1.66 -2.84 4.49
C CYS A 134 2.08 -3.47 3.14
N ALA A 135 1.77 -4.76 2.95
CA ALA A 135 2.10 -5.48 1.73
C ALA A 135 1.47 -4.86 0.48
N PHE A 136 0.21 -4.41 0.55
CA PHE A 136 -0.44 -3.71 -0.56
C PHE A 136 0.28 -2.42 -0.93
N ALA A 137 0.63 -1.60 0.06
CA ALA A 137 1.31 -0.33 -0.21
C ALA A 137 2.66 -0.53 -0.93
N TYR A 138 3.43 -1.53 -0.51
CA TYR A 138 4.66 -1.93 -1.20
C TYR A 138 4.39 -2.43 -2.62
N ALA A 139 3.48 -3.38 -2.78
CA ALA A 139 3.16 -3.96 -4.07
C ALA A 139 2.65 -2.89 -5.05
N PHE A 140 1.80 -1.98 -4.55
CA PHE A 140 1.28 -0.88 -5.34
C PHE A 140 2.39 0.10 -5.73
N TYR A 141 3.26 0.49 -4.79
CA TYR A 141 4.40 1.35 -5.09
C TYR A 141 5.33 0.73 -6.14
N PHE A 142 5.68 -0.56 -5.99
CA PHE A 142 6.51 -1.27 -6.96
C PHE A 142 5.85 -1.37 -8.34
N ALA A 143 4.53 -1.57 -8.41
CA ALA A 143 3.82 -1.57 -9.68
C ALA A 143 3.89 -0.20 -10.36
N VAL A 144 3.79 0.88 -9.59
CA VAL A 144 3.94 2.25 -10.12
C VAL A 144 5.37 2.53 -10.56
N VAL A 145 6.37 2.07 -9.82
CA VAL A 145 7.80 2.19 -10.20
C VAL A 145 8.09 1.44 -11.50
N GLU A 146 7.62 0.20 -11.62
CA GLU A 146 7.74 -0.61 -12.85
C GLU A 146 7.07 0.11 -14.03
N ARG A 147 5.87 0.65 -13.83
CA ARG A 147 5.16 1.39 -14.86
C ARG A 147 5.91 2.65 -15.30
N GLN A 148 6.47 3.39 -14.34
CA GLN A 148 7.29 4.57 -14.61
C GLN A 148 8.55 4.21 -15.38
N HIS A 149 9.20 3.09 -15.05
CA HIS A 149 10.34 2.57 -15.81
C HIS A 149 9.97 2.25 -17.25
N ARG A 150 8.81 1.63 -17.49
CA ARG A 150 8.32 1.32 -18.84
C ARG A 150 8.04 2.56 -19.68
N HIS A 151 7.51 3.64 -19.08
CA HIS A 151 7.36 4.92 -19.79
C HIS A 151 8.71 5.50 -20.21
N GLN A 152 9.70 5.48 -19.31
CA GLN A 152 11.06 5.96 -19.62
C GLN A 152 11.73 5.16 -20.74
N GLN A 153 11.57 3.83 -20.74
CA GLN A 153 12.09 2.98 -21.83
C GLN A 153 11.43 3.30 -23.17
N ALA A 154 10.11 3.51 -23.17
CA ALA A 154 9.37 3.84 -24.39
C ALA A 154 9.80 5.22 -24.95
N GLU A 155 9.99 6.22 -24.09
CA GLU A 155 10.50 7.55 -24.46
C GLU A 155 11.93 7.47 -25.04
N GLN A 156 12.81 6.67 -24.43
CA GLN A 156 14.17 6.46 -24.94
C GLN A 156 14.17 5.76 -26.31
N GLY A 157 13.35 4.71 -26.47
CA GLY A 157 13.21 4.01 -27.76
C GLY A 157 12.74 4.94 -28.89
N LEU A 158 11.79 5.84 -28.60
CA LEU A 158 11.33 6.85 -29.56
C LEU A 158 12.42 7.86 -29.94
N SER A 159 13.26 8.28 -28.98
CA SER A 159 14.35 9.24 -29.24
C SER A 159 15.48 8.68 -30.12
N SER A 160 15.60 7.35 -30.21
CA SER A 160 16.63 6.68 -31.04
C SER A 160 16.25 6.52 -32.52
N ILE A 161 15.03 6.88 -32.91
CA ILE A 161 14.58 6.84 -34.31
C ILE A 161 14.85 8.22 -34.93
N PRO A 162 15.75 8.36 -35.92
CA PRO A 162 15.97 9.64 -36.60
C PRO A 162 14.71 10.09 -37.36
N ALA A 163 14.45 11.40 -37.31
CA ALA A 163 13.28 12.06 -37.89
C ALA A 163 13.23 12.01 -39.43
#